data_AF-A0A5Q2MFP1-F1
#
_entry.id   AF-A0A5Q2MFP1-F1
#
_cell.length_a   1.000
_cell.length_b   1.000
_cell.length_c   1.000
_cell.angle_alpha   90.00
_cell.angle_beta   90.00
_cell.angle_gamma   90.00
#
_symmetry.space_group_name_H-M   'P 1'
#
loop_
_entity.id
_entity.type
_entity.pdbx_description
1 polymer ?
#
loop_
_entity_poly.entity_id
_entity_poly.type
_entity_poly.pdbx_seq_one_letter_code
_entity_poly.pdbx_strand_id
1 'polypeptide(L)'
;MMTSLVFRILDAHVIHGRADEIAISDERGTTSYAELLHESASIGAGLHHMGIEAGTFVTVDLPPGRDLVVTVLAMARIGAIPADSADFRLVGTPPVLHAPATEVAWDLLVKAGRVEPHPAPADDPDGYEELMRAAFGDILEVLEAGRTIG
;
A
#
# COMPACT_ATOMS: atom_id res chain seq x y z
N MET A 1 8.12 -17.84 -13.06
CA MET A 1 8.49 -16.85 -12.03
C MET A 1 7.20 -16.39 -11.39
N MET A 2 7.11 -16.40 -10.06
CA MET A 2 5.88 -16.10 -9.33
C MET A 2 5.90 -14.61 -8.97
N THR A 3 5.44 -13.77 -9.88
CA THR A 3 5.41 -12.31 -9.65
C THR A 3 4.61 -11.95 -8.40
N SER A 4 5.16 -11.04 -7.59
CA SER A 4 4.51 -10.54 -6.37
C SER A 4 3.08 -10.05 -6.60
N LEU A 5 2.27 -10.16 -5.56
CA LEU A 5 0.88 -9.73 -5.48
C LEU A 5 0.73 -8.28 -5.92
N VAL A 6 1.52 -7.38 -5.32
CA VAL A 6 1.40 -5.94 -5.61
C VAL A 6 1.77 -5.62 -7.07
N PHE A 7 2.77 -6.32 -7.63
CA PHE A 7 3.08 -6.17 -9.04
C PHE A 7 1.89 -6.55 -9.92
N ARG A 8 1.25 -7.70 -9.65
CA ARG A 8 0.13 -8.19 -10.47
C ARG A 8 -1.10 -7.29 -10.40
N ILE A 9 -1.42 -6.75 -9.23
CA ILE A 9 -2.67 -5.98 -9.03
C ILE A 9 -2.53 -4.49 -9.31
N LEU A 10 -1.31 -3.97 -9.50
CA LEU A 10 -1.06 -2.54 -9.70
C LEU A 10 -0.08 -2.27 -10.83
N ASP A 11 1.20 -2.61 -10.65
CA ASP A 11 2.27 -2.27 -11.60
C ASP A 11 2.01 -2.86 -12.99
N ALA A 12 1.48 -4.09 -13.06
CA ALA A 12 1.10 -4.74 -14.29
C ALA A 12 0.04 -3.93 -15.07
N HIS A 13 -0.97 -3.35 -14.41
CA HIS A 13 -1.99 -2.55 -15.12
C HIS A 13 -1.37 -1.33 -15.79
N VAL A 14 -0.46 -0.63 -15.10
CA VAL A 14 0.26 0.52 -15.64
C VAL A 14 1.13 0.10 -16.83
N ILE A 15 1.89 -0.99 -16.71
CA ILE A 15 2.74 -1.53 -17.79
C ILE A 15 1.91 -1.93 -19.02
N HIS A 16 0.69 -2.47 -18.82
CA HIS A 16 -0.22 -2.84 -19.90
C HIS A 16 -1.07 -1.68 -20.44
N GLY A 17 -0.68 -0.42 -20.16
CA GLY A 17 -1.25 0.76 -20.79
C GLY A 17 -2.47 1.36 -20.08
N ARG A 18 -2.77 0.94 -18.86
CA ARG A 18 -3.92 1.41 -18.08
C ARG A 18 -3.59 2.54 -17.11
N ALA A 19 -2.46 3.21 -17.34
CA ALA A 19 -1.90 4.25 -16.47
C ALA A 19 -2.92 5.36 -16.13
N ASP A 20 -3.67 5.82 -17.14
CA ASP A 20 -4.64 6.92 -17.01
C ASP A 20 -6.05 6.45 -16.61
N GLU A 21 -6.28 5.13 -16.48
CA GLU A 21 -7.57 4.62 -16.02
C GLU A 21 -7.76 4.85 -14.52
N ILE A 22 -9.01 5.02 -14.10
CA ILE A 22 -9.35 5.35 -12.70
C ILE A 22 -9.30 4.09 -11.82
N ALA A 23 -8.40 4.09 -10.84
CA ALA A 23 -8.27 3.03 -9.84
C ALA A 23 -9.15 3.30 -8.61
N ILE A 24 -9.31 4.57 -8.22
CA ILE A 24 -10.09 4.98 -7.05
C ILE A 24 -10.96 6.19 -7.41
N SER A 25 -12.20 6.20 -6.93
CA SER A 25 -13.13 7.33 -7.02
C SER A 25 -13.86 7.52 -5.69
N ASP A 26 -13.41 8.48 -4.88
CA ASP A 26 -14.00 8.78 -3.57
C ASP A 26 -14.42 10.26 -3.45
N GLU A 27 -14.79 10.69 -2.23
CA GLU A 27 -15.18 12.08 -1.95
C GLU A 27 -14.08 13.11 -2.20
N ARG A 28 -12.81 12.69 -2.25
CA ARG A 28 -11.64 13.54 -2.56
C ARG A 28 -11.38 13.61 -4.07
N GLY A 29 -12.14 12.86 -4.88
CA GLY A 29 -12.04 12.83 -6.33
C GLY A 29 -11.52 11.49 -6.85
N THR A 30 -10.86 11.53 -8.01
CA THR A 30 -10.38 10.34 -8.70
C THR A 30 -8.87 10.19 -8.59
N THR A 31 -8.39 8.95 -8.48
CA THR A 31 -6.97 8.58 -8.55
C THR A 31 -6.78 7.54 -9.65
N SER A 32 -5.89 7.82 -10.59
CA SER A 32 -5.51 6.90 -11.67
C SER A 32 -4.61 5.76 -11.18
N TYR A 33 -4.45 4.69 -11.97
CA TYR A 33 -3.50 3.61 -11.66
C TYR A 33 -2.06 4.12 -11.55
N ALA A 34 -1.65 5.08 -12.39
CA ALA A 34 -0.30 5.65 -12.31
C ALA A 34 -0.08 6.47 -11.03
N GLU A 35 -1.07 7.28 -10.62
CA GLU A 35 -1.00 8.03 -9.37
C GLU A 35 -1.00 7.09 -8.16
N LEU A 36 -1.82 6.04 -8.18
CA LEU A 36 -1.87 5.03 -7.12
C LEU A 36 -0.53 4.26 -7.00
N LEU A 37 0.08 3.91 -8.13
CA LEU A 37 1.42 3.31 -8.17
C LEU A 37 2.43 4.23 -7.50
N HIS A 38 2.50 5.49 -7.95
CA HIS A 38 3.46 6.45 -7.41
C HIS A 38 3.27 6.70 -5.91
N GLU A 39 2.03 6.86 -5.47
CA GLU A 39 1.71 7.15 -4.07
C GLU A 39 2.00 5.95 -3.16
N SER A 40 1.57 4.74 -3.54
CA SER A 40 1.86 3.52 -2.77
C SER A 40 3.36 3.21 -2.70
N ALA A 41 4.11 3.42 -3.79
CA ALA A 41 5.56 3.25 -3.79
C ALA A 41 6.26 4.29 -2.91
N SER A 42 5.79 5.55 -2.93
CA SER A 42 6.33 6.62 -2.08
C SER A 42 6.04 6.36 -0.60
N ILE A 43 4.82 5.95 -0.24
CA ILE A 43 4.50 5.56 1.14
C ILE A 43 5.30 4.33 1.55
N GLY A 44 5.40 3.31 0.70
CA GLY A 44 6.22 2.11 0.98
C GLY A 44 7.66 2.49 1.32
N ALA A 45 8.27 3.38 0.53
CA ALA A 45 9.59 3.91 0.85
C ALA A 45 9.60 4.66 2.19
N GLY A 46 8.64 5.55 2.45
CA GLY A 46 8.54 6.28 3.71
C GLY A 46 8.44 5.36 4.94
N LEU A 47 7.63 4.29 4.85
CA LEU A 47 7.49 3.26 5.88
C LEU A 47 8.79 2.48 6.08
N HIS A 48 9.46 2.10 4.98
CA HIS A 48 10.74 1.41 5.02
C HIS A 48 11.83 2.25 5.72
N HIS A 49 11.87 3.56 5.48
CA HIS A 49 12.78 4.48 6.19
C HIS A 49 12.51 4.53 7.70
N MET A 50 11.31 4.15 8.15
CA MET A 50 10.94 4.04 9.56
C MET A 50 11.24 2.68 10.18
N GLY A 51 11.93 1.80 9.43
CA GLY A 51 12.33 0.46 9.89
C GLY A 51 11.24 -0.59 9.73
N ILE A 52 10.21 -0.31 8.93
CA ILE A 52 9.20 -1.32 8.56
C ILE A 52 9.75 -2.10 7.36
N GLU A 53 10.17 -3.32 7.61
CA GLU A 53 10.79 -4.21 6.62
C GLU A 53 9.90 -5.43 6.36
N ALA A 54 10.36 -6.31 5.47
CA ALA A 54 9.66 -7.56 5.20
C ALA A 54 9.51 -8.38 6.50
N GLY A 55 8.29 -8.80 6.80
CA GLY A 55 7.95 -9.52 8.02
C GLY A 55 7.62 -8.64 9.23
N THR A 56 7.73 -7.31 9.14
CA THR A 56 7.29 -6.41 10.21
C THR A 56 5.76 -6.41 10.30
N PHE A 57 5.23 -6.62 11.50
CA PHE A 57 3.80 -6.53 11.75
C PHE A 57 3.35 -5.06 11.87
N VAL A 58 2.21 -4.73 11.25
CA VAL A 58 1.63 -3.39 11.25
C VAL A 58 0.13 -3.49 11.50
N THR A 59 -0.38 -2.68 12.43
CA THR A 59 -1.82 -2.50 12.62
C THR A 59 -2.31 -1.36 11.74
N VAL A 60 -3.40 -1.59 11.04
CA VAL A 60 -4.03 -0.59 10.17
C VAL A 60 -5.45 -0.33 10.68
N ASP A 61 -5.70 0.87 11.16
CA ASP A 61 -7.01 1.34 11.60
C ASP A 61 -7.35 2.64 10.86
N LEU A 62 -7.67 2.45 9.58
CA LEU A 62 -8.03 3.51 8.66
C LEU A 62 -9.43 3.24 8.10
N PRO A 63 -10.27 4.28 7.92
CA PRO A 63 -11.56 4.10 7.27
C PRO A 63 -11.38 3.64 5.81
N PRO A 64 -12.39 2.97 5.21
CA PRO A 64 -12.39 2.67 3.78
C PRO A 64 -12.18 3.93 2.94
N GLY A 65 -11.35 3.83 1.91
CA GLY A 65 -11.04 4.95 1.00
C GLY A 65 -9.58 4.92 0.54
N ARG A 66 -9.16 5.99 -0.14
CA ARG A 66 -7.82 6.09 -0.74
C ARG A 66 -6.68 5.80 0.22
N ASP A 67 -6.71 6.36 1.42
CA ASP A 67 -5.60 6.25 2.39
C ASP A 67 -5.37 4.79 2.83
N LEU A 68 -6.45 4.02 3.01
CA LEU A 68 -6.38 2.58 3.30
C LEU A 68 -5.82 1.80 2.10
N VAL A 69 -6.31 2.07 0.90
CA VAL A 69 -5.84 1.39 -0.33
C VAL A 69 -4.35 1.63 -0.55
N VAL A 70 -3.89 2.87 -0.41
CA VAL A 70 -2.46 3.23 -0.51
C VAL A 70 -1.64 2.51 0.56
N THR A 71 -2.13 2.46 1.81
CA THR A 71 -1.47 1.76 2.92
C THR A 71 -1.29 0.27 2.64
N VAL A 72 -2.35 -0.41 2.18
CA VAL A 72 -2.32 -1.85 1.85
C VAL A 72 -1.29 -2.14 0.76
N LEU A 73 -1.29 -1.33 -0.31
CA LEU A 73 -0.34 -1.50 -1.41
C LEU A 73 1.09 -1.16 -1.00
N ALA A 74 1.29 -0.15 -0.16
CA ALA A 74 2.61 0.19 0.39
C ALA A 74 3.16 -0.94 1.27
N MET A 75 2.33 -1.53 2.14
CA MET A 75 2.70 -2.70 2.93
C MET A 75 3.08 -3.90 2.05
N ALA A 76 2.30 -4.14 0.99
CA ALA A 76 2.59 -5.19 0.01
C ALA A 76 3.93 -5.00 -0.71
N ARG A 77 4.32 -3.75 -0.99
CA ARG A 77 5.63 -3.43 -1.62
C ARG A 77 6.82 -3.72 -0.71
N ILE A 78 6.66 -3.54 0.60
CA ILE A 78 7.74 -3.73 1.57
C ILE A 78 7.69 -5.09 2.28
N GLY A 79 6.66 -5.90 2.02
CA GLY A 79 6.48 -7.20 2.67
C GLY A 79 6.03 -7.11 4.14
N ALA A 80 5.42 -6.00 4.55
CA ALA A 80 4.87 -5.85 5.90
C ALA A 80 3.62 -6.72 6.07
N ILE A 81 3.37 -7.19 7.29
CA ILE A 81 2.30 -8.14 7.61
C ILE A 81 1.20 -7.43 8.41
N PRO A 82 -0.07 -7.49 7.98
CA PRO A 82 -1.18 -6.97 8.78
C PRO A 82 -1.35 -7.75 10.08
N ALA A 83 -1.62 -7.04 11.18
CA ALA A 83 -1.90 -7.64 12.47
C ALA A 83 -2.92 -6.82 13.28
N ASP A 84 -3.71 -7.50 14.11
CA ASP A 84 -4.69 -6.87 15.01
C ASP A 84 -4.02 -5.93 16.03
N SER A 85 -2.78 -6.23 16.42
CA SER A 85 -1.98 -5.42 17.33
C SER A 85 -0.50 -5.55 17.01
N ALA A 86 0.16 -4.41 16.80
CA ALA A 86 1.57 -4.30 16.52
C ALA A 86 2.13 -2.97 17.03
N ASP A 87 3.46 -2.91 17.13
CA ASP A 87 4.20 -1.73 17.55
C ASP A 87 4.11 -0.59 16.53
N PHE A 88 4.04 -0.92 15.24
CA PHE A 88 3.79 0.02 14.16
C PHE A 88 2.30 0.06 13.85
N ARG A 89 1.72 1.26 13.86
CA ARG A 89 0.28 1.44 13.63
C ARG A 89 0.02 2.63 12.71
N LEU A 90 -0.81 2.44 11.70
CA LEU A 90 -1.34 3.51 10.85
C LEU A 90 -2.78 3.79 11.24
N VAL A 91 -3.03 4.98 11.81
CA VAL A 91 -4.31 5.32 12.43
C VAL A 91 -4.74 6.74 12.06
N GLY A 92 -6.05 6.95 11.96
CA GLY A 92 -6.66 8.28 11.89
C GLY A 92 -6.93 8.79 10.48
N THR A 93 -7.43 10.02 10.39
CA THR A 93 -7.77 10.68 9.11
C THR A 93 -7.45 12.17 9.23
N PRO A 94 -6.34 12.67 8.64
CA PRO A 94 -5.38 11.95 7.80
C PRO A 94 -4.57 10.90 8.60
N PRO A 95 -3.98 9.88 7.94
CA PRO A 95 -3.21 8.85 8.62
C PRO A 95 -1.99 9.40 9.36
N VAL A 96 -1.67 8.80 10.49
CA VAL A 96 -0.42 9.00 11.23
C VAL A 96 0.21 7.64 11.49
N LEU A 97 1.50 7.52 11.19
CA LEU A 97 2.29 6.37 11.62
C LEU A 97 2.69 6.57 13.08
N HIS A 98 2.21 5.71 13.95
CA HIS A 98 2.73 5.55 15.30
C HIS A 98 3.80 4.44 15.26
N ALA A 99 5.05 4.83 15.48
CA ALA A 99 6.18 3.92 15.63
C ALA A 99 6.65 3.93 17.10
N PRO A 100 7.43 2.93 17.57
CA PRO A 100 7.88 2.84 18.96
C PRO A 100 8.52 4.11 19.55
N ALA A 101 9.24 4.85 18.71
CA ALA A 101 10.04 6.00 19.14
C ALA A 101 9.49 7.36 18.68
N THR A 102 8.49 7.39 17.79
CA THR A 102 8.01 8.63 17.17
C THR A 102 6.65 8.45 16.51
N GLU A 103 5.99 9.57 16.24
CA GLU A 103 4.85 9.65 15.34
C GLU A 103 5.25 10.41 14.09
N VAL A 104 4.76 9.98 12.92
CA VAL A 104 5.07 10.60 11.63
C VAL A 104 3.78 10.82 10.86
N ALA A 105 3.54 12.09 10.50
CA ALA A 105 2.39 12.46 9.68
C ALA A 105 2.51 11.89 8.26
N TRP A 106 1.37 11.57 7.65
CA TRP A 106 1.30 11.03 6.29
C TRP A 106 2.09 11.84 5.25
N ASP A 107 1.99 13.18 5.29
CA ASP A 107 2.65 14.04 4.31
C ASP A 107 4.19 13.99 4.43
N LEU A 108 4.72 13.74 5.63
CA LEU A 108 6.15 13.54 5.86
C LEU A 108 6.61 12.18 5.31
N LEU A 109 5.81 11.12 5.47
CA LEU A 109 6.11 9.81 4.87
C LEU A 109 6.15 9.91 3.33
N VAL A 110 5.15 10.58 2.74
CA VAL A 110 5.12 10.85 1.29
C VAL A 110 6.37 11.61 0.85
N LYS A 111 6.73 12.68 1.55
CA LYS A 111 7.91 13.50 1.21
C LYS A 111 9.20 12.71 1.31
N ALA A 112 9.35 11.88 2.35
CA ALA A 112 10.54 11.07 2.57
C ALA A 112 10.74 10.01 1.46
N GLY A 113 9.67 9.34 1.06
CA GLY A 113 9.74 8.26 0.07
C GLY A 113 9.64 8.69 -1.40
N ARG A 114 9.34 9.96 -1.69
CA ARG A 114 9.22 10.46 -3.08
C ARG A 114 10.53 10.43 -3.86
N VAL A 115 11.67 10.53 -3.19
CA VAL A 115 13.00 10.61 -3.84
C VAL A 115 13.38 9.25 -4.43
N GLU A 116 13.07 8.18 -3.70
CA GLU A 116 13.34 6.79 -4.10
C GLU A 116 12.13 5.92 -3.76
N PRO A 117 11.10 5.90 -4.63
CA PRO A 117 9.90 5.09 -4.40
C PRO A 117 10.24 3.61 -4.37
N HIS A 118 9.62 2.87 -3.44
CA HIS A 118 9.93 1.46 -3.25
C HIS A 118 9.30 0.62 -4.37
N PRO A 119 10.08 -0.14 -5.17
CA PRO A 119 9.52 -0.95 -6.24
C PRO A 119 8.71 -2.12 -5.69
N ALA A 120 7.86 -2.72 -6.53
CA ALA A 120 7.29 -4.02 -6.21
C ALA A 120 8.41 -5.08 -6.09
N PRO A 121 8.34 -5.99 -5.10
CA PRO A 121 9.30 -7.08 -5.01
C PRO A 121 9.13 -8.05 -6.19
N ALA A 122 10.19 -8.81 -6.51
CA ALA A 122 10.15 -9.76 -7.62
C ALA A 122 9.14 -10.90 -7.36
N ASP A 123 9.19 -11.47 -6.16
CA ASP A 123 8.32 -12.56 -5.70
C ASP A 123 7.91 -12.28 -4.24
N ASP A 124 6.78 -12.83 -3.80
CA ASP A 124 6.35 -12.77 -2.40
C ASP A 124 6.88 -13.97 -1.60
N PRO A 125 7.10 -13.84 -0.28
CA PRO A 125 7.32 -14.99 0.59
C PRO A 125 6.13 -15.96 0.58
N ASP A 126 6.40 -17.24 0.82
CA ASP A 126 5.35 -18.27 0.90
C ASP A 126 4.26 -17.88 1.92
N GLY A 127 3.00 -17.94 1.49
CA GLY A 127 1.82 -17.62 2.31
C GLY A 127 1.54 -16.13 2.49
N TYR A 128 2.40 -15.22 2.00
CA TYR A 128 2.20 -13.77 2.16
C TYR A 128 0.90 -13.28 1.49
N GLU A 129 0.63 -13.75 0.27
CA GLU A 129 -0.59 -13.40 -0.45
C GLU A 129 -1.85 -13.83 0.31
N GLU A 130 -1.84 -15.01 0.95
CA GLU A 130 -2.97 -15.50 1.74
C GLU A 130 -3.23 -14.60 2.96
N LEU A 131 -2.17 -14.15 3.65
CA LEU A 131 -2.28 -13.19 4.75
C LEU A 131 -2.88 -11.86 4.29
N MET A 132 -2.40 -11.31 3.17
CA MET A 132 -2.89 -10.04 2.64
C MET A 132 -4.35 -10.15 2.18
N ARG A 133 -4.74 -11.27 1.55
CA ARG A 133 -6.12 -11.51 1.12
C ARG A 133 -7.06 -11.75 2.31
N ALA A 134 -6.60 -12.41 3.37
CA ALA A 134 -7.39 -12.57 4.58
C ALA A 134 -7.71 -11.22 5.24
N ALA A 135 -6.78 -10.27 5.21
CA ALA A 135 -6.96 -8.95 5.81
C ALA A 135 -7.69 -7.95 4.89
N PHE A 136 -7.41 -7.95 3.58
CA PHE A 136 -7.79 -6.88 2.66
C PHE A 136 -8.33 -7.40 1.31
N GLY A 137 -8.91 -8.59 1.28
CA GLY A 137 -9.39 -9.27 0.07
C GLY A 137 -10.23 -8.37 -0.85
N ASP A 138 -11.17 -7.61 -0.31
CA ASP A 138 -12.05 -6.74 -1.09
C ASP A 138 -11.28 -5.71 -1.94
N ILE A 139 -10.23 -5.10 -1.39
CA ILE A 139 -9.38 -4.12 -2.11
C ILE A 139 -8.59 -4.85 -3.20
N LEU A 140 -7.97 -5.97 -2.84
CA LEU A 140 -7.07 -6.71 -3.72
C LEU A 140 -7.82 -7.30 -4.91
N GLU A 141 -9.01 -7.86 -4.69
CA GLU A 141 -9.87 -8.43 -5.73
C GLU A 141 -10.36 -7.38 -6.74
N VAL A 142 -10.70 -6.16 -6.27
CA VAL A 142 -11.13 -5.07 -7.15
C VAL A 142 -9.98 -4.63 -8.06
N LEU A 143 -8.80 -4.39 -7.49
CA LEU A 143 -7.62 -3.97 -8.26
C LEU A 143 -7.10 -5.08 -9.18
N GLU A 144 -7.10 -6.33 -8.75
CA GLU A 144 -6.73 -7.48 -9.58
C GLU A 144 -7.63 -7.61 -10.81
N ALA A 145 -8.94 -7.40 -10.64
CA ALA A 145 -9.90 -7.36 -11.74
C ALA A 145 -9.78 -6.08 -12.60
N GLY A 146 -8.92 -5.14 -12.23
CA GLY A 146 -8.76 -3.89 -12.94
C GLY A 146 -9.93 -2.91 -12.75
N ARG A 147 -10.74 -3.08 -11.70
CA ARG A 147 -11.92 -2.24 -11.47
C ARG A 147 -11.56 -1.01 -10.63
N THR A 148 -12.50 -0.06 -10.58
CA THR A 148 -12.39 1.13 -9.74
C THR A 148 -12.93 0.84 -8.34
N ILE A 149 -12.18 1.20 -7.31
CA ILE A 149 -12.64 1.25 -5.91
C ILE A 149 -13.44 2.54 -5.70
N GLY A 150 -14.58 2.45 -5.03
CA GLY A 150 -15.45 3.59 -4.69
C GLY A 150 -15.88 3.60 -3.23
#